data_AF-A0A7J9I057-F1
#
_entry.id   AF-A0A7J9I057-F1
#
_cell.length_a   1.000
_cell.length_b   1.000
_cell.length_c   1.000
_cell.angle_alpha   90.00
_cell.angle_beta   90.00
_cell.angle_gamma   90.00
#
_symmetry.space_group_name_H-M   'P 1'
#
loop_
_entity.id
_entity.type
_entity.pdbx_description
1 polymer ?
#
loop_
_entity_poly.entity_id
_entity_poly.type
_entity_poly.pdbx_seq_one_letter_code
_entity_poly.pdbx_strand_id
1 'polypeptide(L)'
;LKKKGDHIILSTDLGLQQHRLDGDEYIAVIDEFMEAVFTRWPNVIVQFEDFQSKWAFKLLQRYRNAHRMFNDDVQVIENLV
;
A
#
# COMPACT_ATOMS: atom_id res chain seq x y z
N LEU A 1 -29.73 -7.48 0.14
CA LEU A 1 -28.42 -7.69 0.81
C LEU A 1 -27.88 -9.05 0.36
N LYS A 2 -26.84 -9.09 -0.47
CA LYS A 2 -26.18 -10.35 -0.84
C LYS A 2 -24.85 -10.41 -0.11
N LYS A 3 -24.74 -11.30 0.88
CA LYS A 3 -23.47 -11.63 1.54
C LYS A 3 -22.68 -12.54 0.59
N LYS A 4 -21.50 -12.12 0.17
CA LYS A 4 -20.50 -13.00 -0.47
C LYS A 4 -19.19 -12.81 0.30
N GLY A 5 -18.92 -13.72 1.24
CA GLY A 5 -17.79 -13.61 2.17
C GLY A 5 -17.96 -12.48 3.22
N ASP A 6 -16.82 -11.99 3.72
CA ASP A 6 -16.73 -10.96 4.77
C ASP A 6 -16.99 -9.53 4.27
N HIS A 7 -17.32 -9.37 2.98
CA HIS A 7 -17.59 -8.06 2.39
C HIS A 7 -19.10 -7.74 2.39
N ILE A 8 -19.43 -6.58 2.94
CA ILE A 8 -20.74 -5.95 2.78
C ILE A 8 -20.76 -5.32 1.38
N ILE A 9 -21.34 -6.00 0.40
CA ILE A 9 -21.60 -5.41 -0.91
C ILE A 9 -22.77 -4.44 -0.74
N LEU A 10 -22.45 -3.17 -0.50
CA LEU A 10 -23.40 -2.08 -0.74
C LEU A 10 -23.62 -2.01 -2.26
N SER A 11 -24.84 -1.69 -2.70
CA SER A 11 -25.17 -1.55 -4.13
C SER A 11 -24.42 -0.41 -4.86
N THR A 12 -23.47 0.23 -4.19
CA THR A 12 -22.68 1.40 -4.62
C THR A 12 -21.18 1.20 -4.43
N ASP A 13 -20.69 -0.04 -4.32
CA ASP A 13 -19.25 -0.29 -4.28
C ASP A 13 -18.60 0.16 -5.61
N LEU A 14 -17.73 1.17 -5.53
CA LEU A 14 -16.99 1.73 -6.68
C LEU A 14 -15.68 1.00 -6.96
N GLY A 15 -15.31 0.06 -6.09
CA GLY A 15 -14.08 -0.72 -6.21
C GLY A 15 -14.16 -1.80 -7.28
N LEU A 16 -12.99 -2.27 -7.70
CA LEU A 16 -12.88 -3.41 -8.61
C LEU A 16 -13.43 -4.67 -7.93
N GLN A 17 -14.42 -5.30 -8.55
CA GLN A 17 -15.16 -6.44 -8.00
C GLN A 17 -14.38 -7.77 -8.12
N GLN A 18 -13.19 -7.81 -7.51
CA GLN A 18 -12.31 -8.98 -7.49
C GLN A 18 -11.61 -9.15 -6.14
N HIS A 19 -11.02 -10.32 -5.91
CA HIS A 19 -10.17 -10.53 -4.74
C HIS A 19 -8.91 -9.63 -4.82
N ARG A 20 -8.44 -9.17 -3.65
CA ARG A 20 -7.20 -8.39 -3.57
C ARG A 20 -6.04 -9.22 -4.11
N LEU A 21 -5.14 -8.57 -4.85
CA LEU A 21 -3.88 -9.16 -5.26
C LEU A 21 -3.07 -9.57 -4.01
N ASP A 22 -2.25 -10.59 -4.16
CA ASP A 22 -1.30 -11.05 -3.14
C ASP A 22 0.04 -11.39 -3.80
N GLY A 23 1.06 -11.71 -3.00
CA GLY A 23 2.37 -12.11 -3.49
C GLY A 23 3.02 -11.07 -4.40
N ASP A 24 3.57 -11.54 -5.52
CA ASP A 24 4.37 -10.71 -6.43
C ASP A 24 3.50 -9.79 -7.30
N GLU A 25 2.27 -10.18 -7.62
CA GLU A 25 1.34 -9.32 -8.38
C GLU A 25 0.99 -8.05 -7.61
N TYR A 26 0.80 -8.18 -6.29
CA TYR A 26 0.59 -7.02 -5.41
C TYR A 26 1.82 -6.09 -5.41
N ILE A 27 3.02 -6.66 -5.26
CA ILE A 27 4.27 -5.88 -5.24
C ILE A 27 4.52 -5.19 -6.58
N ALA A 28 4.27 -5.86 -7.70
CA ALA A 28 4.49 -5.30 -9.04
C ALA A 28 3.68 -4.02 -9.27
N VAL A 29 2.43 -3.97 -8.79
CA VAL A 29 1.60 -2.75 -8.89
C VAL A 29 2.17 -1.61 -8.05
N ILE A 30 2.70 -1.90 -6.86
CA ILE A 30 3.31 -0.87 -6.01
C ILE A 30 4.65 -0.40 -6.59
N ASP A 31 5.44 -1.30 -7.19
CA ASP A 31 6.68 -0.96 -7.91
C ASP A 31 6.38 0.03 -9.04
N GLU A 32 5.41 -0.30 -9.90
CA GLU A 32 4.98 0.57 -11.00
C GLU A 32 4.53 1.95 -10.49
N PHE A 33 3.73 1.97 -9.41
CA PHE A 33 3.30 3.21 -8.78
C PHE A 33 4.48 4.06 -8.30
N MET A 34 5.42 3.47 -7.56
CA MET A 34 6.58 4.18 -7.01
C MET A 34 7.46 4.73 -8.12
N GLU A 35 7.74 3.93 -9.15
CA GLU A 35 8.52 4.37 -10.32
C GLU A 35 7.83 5.53 -11.05
N ALA A 36 6.52 5.43 -11.30
CA ALA A 36 5.77 6.48 -11.98
C ALA A 36 5.75 7.79 -11.19
N VAL A 37 5.51 7.71 -9.87
CA VAL A 37 5.46 8.88 -8.98
C VAL A 37 6.79 9.61 -8.94
N PHE A 38 7.91 8.89 -8.75
CA PHE A 38 9.23 9.53 -8.68
C PHE A 38 9.78 9.94 -10.04
N THR A 39 9.35 9.29 -11.13
CA THR A 39 9.62 9.78 -12.49
C THR A 39 8.94 11.12 -12.74
N ARG A 40 7.67 11.26 -12.30
CA ARG A 40 6.89 12.48 -12.53
C ARG A 40 7.25 13.61 -11.57
N TRP A 41 7.45 13.29 -10.29
CA TRP A 41 7.81 14.23 -9.23
C TRP A 41 9.02 13.72 -8.46
N PRO A 42 10.24 13.97 -8.96
CA PRO A 42 11.45 13.45 -8.32
C PRO A 42 11.60 13.83 -6.85
N ASN A 43 11.02 14.98 -6.46
CA ASN A 43 11.11 15.57 -5.12
C ASN A 43 9.96 15.29 -4.15
N VAL A 44 8.99 14.47 -4.54
CA VAL A 44 7.85 14.13 -3.68
C VAL A 44 8.27 13.29 -2.46
N ILE A 45 7.51 13.39 -1.38
CA ILE A 45 7.55 12.49 -0.24
C ILE A 45 6.33 11.59 -0.32
N VAL A 46 6.53 10.27 -0.31
CA VAL A 46 5.43 9.30 -0.29
C VAL A 46 5.22 8.79 1.14
N GLN A 47 4.02 8.98 1.66
CA GLN A 47 3.59 8.40 2.93
C GLN A 47 2.74 7.16 2.65
N PHE A 48 3.12 6.02 3.20
CA PHE A 48 2.26 4.84 3.26
C PHE A 48 1.49 4.82 4.58
N GLU A 49 0.21 4.47 4.49
CA GLU A 49 -0.77 4.46 5.60
C GLU A 49 -1.78 3.33 5.36
N ASP A 50 -2.28 2.73 6.44
CA ASP A 50 -3.34 1.72 6.47
C ASP A 50 -3.05 0.44 5.64
N PHE A 51 -1.77 0.11 5.47
CA PHE A 51 -1.38 -1.17 4.88
C PHE A 51 -1.51 -2.31 5.91
N GLN A 52 -2.00 -3.47 5.48
CA GLN A 52 -1.95 -4.68 6.31
C GLN A 52 -0.50 -4.91 6.78
N SER A 53 -0.30 -5.33 8.03
CA SER A 53 1.03 -5.41 8.65
C SER A 53 2.03 -6.23 7.83
N LYS A 54 1.59 -7.32 7.17
CA LYS A 54 2.46 -8.13 6.28
C LYS A 54 3.08 -7.32 5.14
N TRP A 55 2.36 -6.30 4.66
CA TRP A 55 2.80 -5.42 3.58
C TRP A 55 3.54 -4.21 4.09
N ALA A 56 3.07 -3.58 5.17
CA ALA A 56 3.65 -2.35 5.70
C ALA A 56 5.18 -2.47 5.90
N PHE A 57 5.63 -3.50 6.62
CA PHE A 57 7.07 -3.75 6.82
C PHE A 57 7.81 -4.11 5.52
N LYS A 58 7.23 -4.97 4.68
CA LYS A 58 7.85 -5.43 3.43
C LYS A 58 8.07 -4.28 2.46
N LEU A 59 7.06 -3.42 2.28
CA LEU A 59 7.12 -2.27 1.38
C LEU A 59 8.05 -1.18 1.94
N LEU A 60 8.00 -0.90 3.24
CA LEU A 60 8.93 0.03 3.89
C LEU A 60 10.38 -0.40 3.67
N GLN A 61 10.72 -1.66 3.93
CA GLN A 61 12.07 -2.19 3.72
C GLN A 61 12.51 -2.09 2.26
N ARG A 62 11.58 -2.31 1.31
CA ARG A 62 11.86 -2.28 -0.13
C ARG A 62 12.23 -0.89 -0.62
N TYR A 63 11.53 0.16 -0.20
CA TYR A 63 11.66 1.48 -0.84
C TYR A 63 12.39 2.54 -0.01
N ARG A 64 12.49 2.43 1.33
CA ARG A 64 13.03 3.48 2.21
C ARG A 64 14.44 3.98 1.87
N ASN A 65 15.26 3.14 1.23
CA ASN A 65 16.65 3.47 0.90
C ASN A 65 16.81 4.05 -0.52
N ALA A 66 15.80 3.89 -1.38
CA ALA A 66 15.83 4.34 -2.76
C ALA A 66 14.90 5.55 -3.01
N HIS A 67 13.87 5.71 -2.18
CA HIS A 67 12.82 6.71 -2.36
C HIS A 67 12.64 7.53 -1.08
N ARG A 68 12.28 8.80 -1.25
CA ARG A 68 11.85 9.65 -0.14
C ARG A 68 10.47 9.24 0.31
N MET A 69 10.41 8.28 1.23
CA MET A 69 9.16 7.72 1.72
C MET A 69 9.25 7.37 3.21
N PHE A 70 8.10 7.34 3.86
CA PHE A 70 7.93 6.76 5.19
C PHE A 70 6.60 6.00 5.30
N ASN A 71 6.46 5.13 6.30
CA ASN A 71 5.20 4.48 6.65
C ASN A 71 4.82 4.92 8.08
N ASP A 72 3.68 5.60 8.21
CA ASP A 72 3.27 6.23 9.48
C ASP A 72 2.91 5.18 10.54
N ASP A 73 2.22 4.10 10.15
CA ASP A 73 1.83 3.03 11.06
C ASP A 73 3.03 2.28 11.67
N VAL A 74 4.14 2.17 10.94
CA VAL A 74 5.33 1.42 11.37
C VAL A 74 6.35 2.31 12.06
N GLN A 75 6.68 3.46 11.47
CA GLN A 75 7.78 4.30 11.97
C GLN A 75 7.38 5.17 13.17
N VAL A 76 6.08 5.39 13.42
CA VAL A 76 5.62 5.94 14.70
C VAL A 76 5.92 4.97 15.84
N ILE A 77 5.81 3.65 15.60
CA ILE A 77 6.10 2.62 16.61
C ILE A 77 7.61 2.47 16.83
N GLU A 78 8.45 2.52 15.78
CA GLU A 78 9.92 2.42 15.94
C GLU A 78 10.51 3.54 16.82
N ASN A 79 9.89 4.72 16.87
CA ASN A 79 10.35 5.83 17.72
C ASN A 79 9.82 5.77 19.17
N LEU A 80 9.02 4.75 19.51
CA LEU A 80 8.45 4.53 20.85
C LEU A 80 9.09 3.36 21.60
N VAL A 81 10.11 2.70 21.02
CA VAL A 81 10.91 1.62 21.62
C VAL A 81 12.35 2.09 21.76
#